data_AF-A0A8S9YFZ8-F1
#
_entry.id   AF-A0A8S9YFZ8-F1
#
_cell.length_a   1.000
_cell.length_b   1.000
_cell.length_c   1.000
_cell.angle_alpha   90.00
_cell.angle_beta   90.00
_cell.angle_gamma   90.00
#
_symmetry.space_group_name_H-M   'P 1'
#
loop_
_entity.id
_entity.type
_entity.pdbx_description
1 polymer ?
#
loop_
_entity_poly.entity_id
_entity_poly.type
_entity_poly.pdbx_seq_one_letter_code
_entity_poly.pdbx_strand_id
1 'polypeptide(L)'
;MSLSPRENFPLTQDIASVELYNARSPFFHGYVLPFVLLYSVWLGVWFTSLGFVDYFELGLIVTAVIAVLQILICLFCHWFVDFRCLMKFSKAFRADQAQYAKVVPTPNNGSTAIVKIEHKKDPSIGTYKHFFFFQRLKYTFDNENKNSIYAVKFPIDWKVSDYLAWRGHDTIDKLSLAEENSGFNE
;
A
#
# COMPACT_ATOMS: atom_id res chain seq x y z
N MET A 1 -28.70 19.48 10.17
CA MET A 1 -27.54 19.23 11.03
C MET A 1 -26.44 18.64 10.15
N SER A 2 -25.73 19.51 9.45
CA SER A 2 -24.68 19.15 8.49
C SER A 2 -23.40 18.79 9.25
N LEU A 3 -22.90 17.58 9.02
CA LEU A 3 -21.66 17.08 9.61
C LEU A 3 -20.50 17.98 9.15
N SER A 4 -19.81 18.59 10.11
CA SER A 4 -18.54 19.28 9.94
C SER A 4 -17.52 18.35 9.24
N PRO A 5 -16.68 18.86 8.31
CA PRO A 5 -15.52 18.10 7.85
C PRO A 5 -14.66 17.79 9.08
N ARG A 6 -14.30 16.54 9.29
CA ARG A 6 -13.20 16.21 10.22
C ARG A 6 -11.96 16.87 9.63
N GLU A 7 -11.45 17.92 10.25
CA GLU A 7 -10.05 18.32 10.08
C GLU A 7 -9.21 17.12 10.55
N ASN A 8 -8.84 16.27 9.60
CA ASN A 8 -7.92 15.18 9.85
C ASN A 8 -6.56 15.84 10.06
N PHE A 9 -6.20 16.11 11.32
CA PHE A 9 -4.84 16.49 11.65
C PHE A 9 -3.89 15.44 11.04
N PRO A 10 -2.81 15.88 10.37
CA PRO A 10 -1.90 14.95 9.74
C PRO A 10 -1.27 14.06 10.82
N LEU A 11 -1.11 12.77 10.49
CA LEU A 11 -0.57 11.78 11.44
C LEU A 11 0.87 12.11 11.82
N THR A 12 1.65 12.56 10.85
CA THR A 12 3.01 13.09 11.03
C THR A 12 3.19 14.32 10.14
N GLN A 13 4.33 15.00 10.24
CA GLN A 13 4.64 16.13 9.36
C GLN A 13 4.56 15.76 7.86
N ASP A 14 4.94 14.53 7.50
CA ASP A 14 5.02 14.08 6.11
C ASP A 14 3.82 13.25 5.65
N ILE A 15 3.06 12.66 6.58
CA ILE A 15 1.97 11.73 6.29
C ILE A 15 0.64 12.31 6.79
N ALA A 16 -0.26 12.60 5.85
CA ALA A 16 -1.61 13.06 6.17
C ALA A 16 -2.49 11.90 6.63
N SER A 17 -2.46 10.76 5.92
CA SER A 17 -3.27 9.60 6.29
C SER A 17 -2.69 8.28 5.79
N VAL A 18 -3.06 7.19 6.45
CA VAL A 18 -2.71 5.83 6.06
C VAL A 18 -3.95 4.95 5.98
N GLU A 19 -4.05 4.16 4.92
CA GLU A 19 -5.03 3.09 4.77
C GLU A 19 -4.32 1.74 4.65
N LEU A 20 -4.85 0.72 5.32
CA LEU A 20 -4.25 -0.61 5.35
C LEU A 20 -4.95 -1.54 4.35
N TYR A 21 -4.15 -2.40 3.71
CA TYR A 21 -4.61 -3.24 2.62
C TYR A 21 -3.98 -4.64 2.63
N ASN A 22 -4.74 -5.60 2.11
CA ASN A 22 -4.28 -6.95 1.79
C ASN A 22 -4.37 -7.22 0.30
N ALA A 23 -3.38 -7.93 -0.24
CA ALA A 23 -3.39 -8.32 -1.64
C ALA A 23 -4.49 -9.36 -1.88
N ARG A 24 -5.28 -9.16 -2.94
CA ARG A 24 -6.21 -10.19 -3.42
C ARG A 24 -5.49 -11.21 -4.27
N SER A 25 -5.99 -12.43 -4.29
CA SER A 25 -5.53 -13.45 -5.23
C SER A 25 -5.78 -12.99 -6.68
N PRO A 26 -4.91 -13.35 -7.64
CA PRO A 26 -4.99 -12.82 -8.99
C PRO A 26 -6.32 -13.05 -9.72
N PHE A 27 -7.03 -14.12 -9.37
CA PHE A 27 -8.35 -14.44 -9.93
C PHE A 27 -9.45 -13.47 -9.49
N PHE A 28 -9.28 -12.82 -8.33
CA PHE A 28 -10.25 -11.87 -7.77
C PHE A 28 -9.84 -10.41 -8.00
N HIS A 29 -8.91 -10.16 -8.92
CA HIS A 29 -8.66 -8.80 -9.40
C HIS A 29 -9.92 -8.27 -10.10
N GLY A 30 -10.33 -7.05 -9.76
CA GLY A 30 -11.59 -6.46 -10.22
C GLY A 30 -11.73 -6.35 -11.74
N TYR A 31 -10.62 -6.34 -12.48
CA TYR A 31 -10.61 -6.28 -13.95
C TYR A 31 -10.64 -7.66 -14.64
N VAL A 32 -10.61 -8.78 -13.92
CA VAL A 32 -10.58 -10.11 -14.55
C VAL A 32 -11.99 -10.57 -14.92
N LEU A 33 -12.88 -10.70 -13.93
CA LEU A 33 -14.25 -11.19 -14.14
C LEU A 33 -15.06 -10.41 -15.18
N PRO A 34 -15.13 -9.06 -15.18
CA PRO A 34 -15.92 -8.34 -16.17
C PRO A 34 -15.43 -8.58 -17.60
N PHE A 35 -14.11 -8.70 -17.80
CA PHE A 35 -13.55 -8.97 -19.14
C PHE A 35 -13.74 -10.42 -19.57
N VAL A 36 -13.60 -11.38 -18.66
CA VAL A 36 -13.92 -12.79 -18.96
C VAL A 36 -15.36 -12.92 -19.43
N LEU A 37 -16.32 -12.33 -18.71
CA LEU A 37 -17.73 -12.34 -19.12
C LEU A 37 -17.94 -11.63 -20.45
N LEU A 38 -17.30 -10.47 -20.66
CA LEU A 38 -17.42 -9.70 -21.89
C LEU A 38 -16.91 -10.49 -23.11
N TYR A 39 -15.75 -11.15 -23.00
CA TYR A 39 -15.24 -12.03 -24.06
C TYR A 39 -16.16 -13.24 -24.28
N SER A 40 -16.62 -13.90 -23.21
CA SER A 40 -17.50 -15.07 -23.33
C SER A 40 -18.80 -14.73 -24.06
N VAL A 41 -19.43 -13.60 -23.73
CA VAL A 41 -20.65 -13.13 -24.40
C VAL A 41 -20.37 -12.76 -25.84
N TRP A 42 -19.30 -11.98 -26.10
CA TRP A 42 -18.94 -11.55 -27.45
C TRP A 42 -18.66 -12.74 -28.37
N LEU A 43 -17.81 -13.67 -27.94
CA LEU A 43 -17.50 -14.88 -28.70
C LEU A 43 -18.76 -15.73 -28.89
N GLY A 44 -19.60 -15.88 -27.86
CA GLY A 44 -20.87 -16.60 -27.98
C GLY A 44 -21.76 -16.04 -29.10
N VAL A 45 -21.94 -14.72 -29.17
CA VAL A 45 -22.73 -14.05 -30.22
C VAL A 45 -22.07 -14.21 -31.60
N TRP A 46 -20.74 -14.04 -31.68
CA TRP A 46 -20.01 -14.15 -32.94
C TRP A 46 -20.12 -15.56 -33.55
N PHE A 47 -19.90 -16.61 -32.74
CA PHE A 47 -19.95 -17.99 -33.22
C PHE A 47 -21.37 -18.49 -33.52
N THR A 48 -22.39 -18.04 -32.79
CA THR A 48 -23.76 -18.57 -32.93
C THR A 48 -24.64 -17.76 -33.88
N SER A 49 -24.53 -16.44 -33.86
CA SER A 49 -25.52 -15.55 -34.50
C SER A 49 -24.99 -14.91 -35.79
N LEU A 50 -23.73 -14.45 -35.77
CA LEU A 50 -23.12 -13.78 -36.92
C LEU A 50 -22.58 -14.79 -37.93
N GLY A 51 -21.97 -15.89 -37.46
CA GLY A 51 -21.29 -16.85 -38.31
C GLY A 51 -19.80 -16.52 -38.43
N PHE A 52 -18.97 -17.49 -38.07
CA PHE A 52 -17.52 -17.30 -37.98
C PHE A 52 -16.87 -16.94 -39.32
N VAL A 53 -17.31 -17.57 -40.40
CA VAL A 53 -16.74 -17.40 -41.75
C VAL A 53 -17.24 -16.11 -42.39
N ASP A 54 -18.54 -15.83 -42.27
CA ASP A 54 -19.19 -14.71 -42.96
C ASP A 54 -18.78 -13.33 -42.40
N TYR A 55 -18.51 -13.25 -41.09
CA TYR A 55 -18.17 -12.00 -40.39
C TYR A 55 -16.84 -12.08 -39.65
N PHE A 56 -15.84 -12.73 -40.24
CA PHE A 56 -14.55 -12.93 -39.61
C PHE A 56 -13.84 -11.60 -39.25
N GLU A 57 -13.77 -10.66 -40.19
CA GLU A 57 -13.09 -9.36 -40.01
C GLU A 57 -13.73 -8.54 -38.89
N LEU A 58 -15.07 -8.44 -38.88
CA LEU A 58 -15.82 -7.74 -37.83
C LEU A 58 -15.58 -8.38 -36.45
N GLY A 59 -15.58 -9.71 -36.42
CA GLY A 59 -15.23 -10.53 -35.26
C GLY A 59 -13.90 -10.11 -34.60
N LEU A 60 -12.86 -10.00 -35.43
CA LEU A 60 -11.53 -9.58 -35.00
C LEU A 60 -11.48 -8.13 -34.54
N ILE A 61 -12.14 -7.21 -35.26
CA ILE A 61 -12.17 -5.79 -34.91
C ILE A 61 -12.73 -5.59 -33.49
N VAL A 62 -13.90 -6.17 -33.20
CA VAL A 62 -14.52 -6.02 -31.88
C VAL A 62 -13.68 -6.70 -30.79
N THR A 63 -13.11 -7.87 -31.08
CA THR A 63 -12.20 -8.55 -30.14
C THR A 63 -10.98 -7.67 -29.82
N ALA A 64 -10.41 -7.01 -30.82
CA ALA A 64 -9.28 -6.08 -30.65
C ALA A 64 -9.69 -4.86 -29.82
N VAL A 65 -10.89 -4.31 -30.03
CA VAL A 65 -11.42 -3.20 -29.22
C VAL A 65 -11.56 -3.62 -27.75
N ILE A 66 -12.12 -4.79 -27.47
CA ILE A 66 -12.23 -5.32 -26.09
C ILE A 66 -10.83 -5.48 -25.47
N ALA A 67 -9.86 -6.00 -26.22
CA ALA A 67 -8.49 -6.16 -25.74
C ALA A 67 -7.81 -4.81 -25.43
N VAL A 68 -7.99 -3.80 -26.28
CA VAL A 68 -7.46 -2.45 -26.04
C VAL A 68 -8.08 -1.85 -24.77
N LEU A 69 -9.40 -1.98 -24.58
CA LEU A 69 -10.07 -1.51 -23.35
C LEU A 69 -9.52 -2.21 -22.10
N GLN A 70 -9.26 -3.52 -22.18
CA GLN A 70 -8.67 -4.28 -21.08
C GLN A 70 -7.26 -3.76 -20.74
N ILE A 71 -6.43 -3.51 -21.75
CA ILE A 71 -5.08 -2.96 -21.58
C ILE A 71 -5.13 -1.57 -20.95
N LEU A 72 -6.05 -0.71 -21.39
CA LEU A 72 -6.22 0.63 -20.82
C LEU A 72 -6.57 0.56 -19.32
N ILE A 73 -7.44 -0.36 -18.91
CA ILE A 73 -7.78 -0.56 -17.49
C ILE A 73 -6.58 -1.07 -16.68
N CYS A 74 -5.79 -1.99 -17.25
CA CYS A 74 -4.54 -2.42 -16.63
C CYS A 74 -3.55 -1.25 -16.47
N LEU A 75 -3.50 -0.33 -17.44
CA LEU A 75 -2.65 0.86 -17.39
C LEU A 75 -3.14 1.86 -16.32
N PHE A 76 -4.45 2.07 -16.20
CA PHE A 76 -5.03 2.85 -15.10
C PHE A 76 -4.63 2.28 -13.73
N CYS A 77 -4.59 0.96 -13.58
CA CYS A 77 -4.11 0.31 -12.34
C CYS A 77 -2.62 0.53 -12.07
N HIS A 78 -1.82 0.87 -13.08
CA HIS A 78 -0.40 1.15 -12.90
C HIS A 78 -0.16 2.61 -12.47
N TRP A 79 -0.94 3.54 -13.01
CA TRP A 79 -0.73 4.98 -12.82
C TRP A 79 -1.47 5.53 -11.60
N PHE A 80 -2.69 5.06 -11.36
CA PHE A 80 -3.54 5.61 -10.30
C PHE A 80 -3.57 4.67 -9.11
N VAL A 81 -2.98 5.14 -8.00
CA VAL A 81 -2.87 4.35 -6.77
C VAL A 81 -4.23 4.00 -6.19
N ASP A 82 -5.19 4.94 -6.20
CA ASP A 82 -6.54 4.70 -5.71
C ASP A 82 -7.26 3.62 -6.52
N PHE A 83 -7.14 3.69 -7.85
CA PHE A 83 -7.74 2.71 -8.75
C PHE A 83 -7.07 1.34 -8.58
N ARG A 84 -5.75 1.30 -8.43
CA ARG A 84 -4.99 0.09 -8.10
C ARG A 84 -5.46 -0.54 -6.78
N CYS A 85 -5.66 0.28 -5.74
CA CYS A 85 -6.22 -0.15 -4.46
C CYS A 85 -7.59 -0.78 -4.61
N LEU A 86 -8.49 -0.15 -5.38
CA LEU A 86 -9.83 -0.65 -5.64
C LEU A 86 -9.81 -2.01 -6.37
N MET A 87 -8.95 -2.15 -7.38
CA MET A 87 -8.94 -3.32 -8.25
C MET A 87 -8.17 -4.51 -7.66
N LYS A 88 -7.07 -4.26 -6.94
CA LYS A 88 -6.13 -5.33 -6.53
C LYS A 88 -6.11 -5.65 -5.05
N PHE A 89 -6.69 -4.81 -4.20
CA PHE A 89 -6.55 -4.94 -2.76
C PHE A 89 -7.90 -4.99 -2.04
N SER A 90 -7.91 -5.56 -0.83
CA SER A 90 -9.01 -5.46 0.13
C SER A 90 -8.57 -4.61 1.32
N LYS A 91 -9.48 -3.80 1.87
CA LYS A 91 -9.17 -2.99 3.06
C LYS A 91 -8.93 -3.90 4.26
N ALA A 92 -7.89 -3.59 5.03
CA ALA A 92 -7.61 -4.18 6.33
C ALA A 92 -7.86 -3.14 7.44
N PHE A 93 -8.20 -3.61 8.64
CA PHE A 93 -8.51 -2.72 9.77
C PHE A 93 -7.37 -2.60 10.77
N ARG A 94 -6.53 -3.62 10.87
CA ARG A 94 -5.44 -3.72 11.84
C ARG A 94 -4.11 -3.93 11.13
N ALA A 95 -3.04 -3.36 11.70
CA ALA A 95 -1.69 -3.41 11.13
C ALA A 95 -1.06 -4.82 11.17
N ASP A 96 -1.50 -5.68 12.09
CA ASP A 96 -1.06 -7.08 12.23
C ASP A 96 -1.49 -7.94 11.03
N GLN A 97 -2.68 -7.70 10.49
CA GLN A 97 -3.28 -8.43 9.38
C GLN A 97 -2.97 -7.82 8.02
N ALA A 98 -2.43 -6.60 7.98
CA ALA A 98 -2.24 -5.84 6.76
C ALA A 98 -0.87 -6.09 6.15
N GLN A 99 -0.83 -6.42 4.85
CA GLN A 99 0.43 -6.61 4.11
C GLN A 99 0.96 -5.32 3.48
N TYR A 100 0.07 -4.36 3.22
CA TYR A 100 0.38 -3.13 2.51
C TYR A 100 -0.26 -1.93 3.21
N ALA A 101 0.39 -0.78 3.12
CA ALA A 101 -0.12 0.51 3.53
C ALA A 101 -0.18 1.45 2.32
N LYS A 102 -1.33 2.06 2.08
CA LYS A 102 -1.47 3.22 1.19
C LYS A 102 -1.20 4.46 2.03
N VAL A 103 -0.12 5.16 1.71
CA VAL A 103 0.33 6.36 2.42
C VAL A 103 -0.04 7.57 1.57
N VAL A 104 -0.81 8.48 2.15
CA VAL A 104 -1.14 9.78 1.55
C VAL A 104 -0.26 10.83 2.24
N PRO A 105 0.69 11.44 1.52
CA PRO A 105 1.52 12.47 2.11
C PRO A 105 0.74 13.74 2.41
N THR A 106 1.30 14.58 3.27
CA THR A 106 0.82 15.96 3.44
C THR A 106 1.05 16.78 2.17
N PRO A 107 0.31 17.89 1.98
CA PRO A 107 0.51 18.77 0.83
C PRO A 107 1.98 19.17 0.68
N ASN A 108 2.49 19.15 -0.54
CA ASN A 108 3.89 19.42 -0.91
C ASN A 108 4.95 18.37 -0.48
N ASN A 109 4.55 17.25 0.14
CA ASN A 109 5.45 16.15 0.48
C ASN A 109 5.33 14.96 -0.49
N GLY A 110 5.20 15.24 -1.79
CA GLY A 110 5.17 14.23 -2.85
C GLY A 110 3.78 13.63 -3.12
N SER A 111 3.76 12.39 -3.62
CA SER A 111 2.55 11.71 -4.09
C SER A 111 2.19 10.48 -3.25
N THR A 112 0.90 10.09 -3.28
CA THR A 112 0.40 8.87 -2.64
C THR A 112 1.15 7.64 -3.18
N ALA A 113 1.49 6.71 -2.28
CA ALA A 113 2.16 5.47 -2.65
C ALA A 113 1.62 4.28 -1.85
N ILE A 114 1.75 3.08 -2.41
CA ILE A 114 1.51 1.82 -1.69
C ILE A 114 2.86 1.26 -1.29
N VAL A 115 3.06 1.07 0.01
CA VAL A 115 4.28 0.53 0.59
C VAL A 115 3.97 -0.79 1.27
N LYS A 116 4.94 -1.69 1.28
CA LYS A 116 4.81 -2.99 1.98
C LYS A 116 5.03 -2.77 3.47
N ILE A 117 4.22 -3.45 4.29
CA ILE A 117 4.42 -3.49 5.74
C ILE A 117 5.34 -4.67 6.04
N GLU A 118 6.39 -4.41 6.81
CA GLU A 118 7.30 -5.42 7.32
C GLU A 118 6.89 -5.77 8.75
N HIS A 119 6.83 -7.06 9.05
CA HIS A 119 6.49 -7.58 10.37
C HIS A 119 7.72 -8.30 10.93
N LYS A 120 8.34 -7.72 11.96
CA LYS A 120 9.49 -8.32 12.65
C LYS A 120 9.13 -8.68 14.07
N LYS A 121 9.61 -9.82 14.55
CA LYS A 121 9.42 -10.25 15.94
C LYS A 121 10.54 -9.64 16.78
N ASP A 122 10.16 -8.88 17.80
CA ASP A 122 11.10 -8.34 18.77
C ASP A 122 11.67 -9.50 19.63
N PRO A 123 13.00 -9.73 19.62
CA PRO A 123 13.60 -10.84 20.36
C PRO A 123 13.45 -10.68 21.89
N SER A 124 13.39 -9.45 22.38
CA SER A 124 13.40 -9.15 23.82
C SER A 124 12.02 -9.27 24.45
N ILE A 125 10.97 -8.89 23.72
CA ILE A 125 9.58 -8.83 24.24
C ILE A 125 8.71 -9.95 23.66
N GLY A 126 9.13 -10.56 22.54
CA GLY A 126 8.38 -11.61 21.85
C GLY A 126 7.17 -11.10 21.04
N THR A 127 6.91 -9.80 21.06
CA THR A 127 5.85 -9.11 20.30
C THR A 127 6.27 -8.80 18.87
N TYR A 128 5.31 -8.77 17.95
CA TYR A 128 5.58 -8.32 16.57
C TYR A 128 5.56 -6.80 16.49
N LYS A 129 6.61 -6.23 15.92
CA LYS A 129 6.69 -4.83 15.49
C LYS A 129 6.36 -4.74 14.01
N HIS A 130 5.53 -3.76 13.68
CA HIS A 130 5.10 -3.49 12.31
C HIS A 130 5.65 -2.13 11.88
N PHE A 131 6.32 -2.10 10.74
CA PHE A 131 6.86 -0.85 10.20
C PHE A 131 6.87 -0.86 8.68
N PHE A 132 6.98 0.31 8.08
CA PHE A 132 7.15 0.46 6.64
C PHE A 132 8.11 1.61 6.35
N PHE A 133 8.59 1.65 5.12
CA PHE A 133 9.40 2.76 4.63
C PHE A 133 8.59 3.61 3.66
N PHE A 134 8.59 4.91 3.85
CA PHE A 134 8.01 5.88 2.93
C PHE A 134 9.02 7.00 2.71
N GLN A 135 9.36 7.27 1.45
CA GLN A 135 10.37 8.28 1.08
C GLN A 135 11.71 8.12 1.82
N ARG A 136 12.17 6.86 1.97
CA ARG A 136 13.39 6.49 2.72
C ARG A 136 13.33 6.73 4.23
N LEU A 137 12.20 7.17 4.78
CA LEU A 137 11.99 7.30 6.22
C LEU A 137 11.24 6.08 6.75
N LYS A 138 11.68 5.58 7.91
CA LYS A 138 11.04 4.47 8.60
C LYS A 138 9.91 4.99 9.49
N TYR A 139 8.74 4.37 9.35
CA TYR A 139 7.57 4.61 10.18
C TYR A 139 7.16 3.33 10.89
N THR A 140 6.97 3.41 12.20
CA THR A 140 6.61 2.27 13.04
C THR A 140 5.20 2.48 13.60
N PHE A 141 4.44 1.39 13.71
CA PHE A 141 3.15 1.38 14.38
C PHE A 141 3.36 1.15 15.89
N ASP A 142 2.85 2.07 16.72
CA ASP A 142 2.84 1.95 18.18
C ASP A 142 1.79 0.94 18.66
N ASN A 143 0.65 0.90 17.97
CA ASN A 143 -0.44 -0.03 18.19
C ASN A 143 -0.95 -0.55 16.83
N GLU A 144 -1.81 -1.56 16.85
CA GLU A 144 -2.44 -2.17 15.68
C GLU A 144 -3.36 -1.20 14.91
N ASN A 145 -3.66 -0.04 15.49
CA ASN A 145 -4.44 1.02 14.87
C ASN A 145 -3.64 1.71 13.76
N LYS A 146 -4.28 1.93 12.61
CA LYS A 146 -3.65 2.60 11.46
C LYS A 146 -3.21 4.05 11.73
N ASN A 147 -3.77 4.70 12.75
CA ASN A 147 -3.48 6.10 13.10
C ASN A 147 -2.34 6.24 14.12
N SER A 148 -1.85 5.16 14.72
CA SER A 148 -0.78 5.20 15.73
C SER A 148 0.59 5.02 15.11
N ILE A 149 0.88 5.77 14.04
CA ILE A 149 2.19 5.75 13.37
C ILE A 149 3.09 6.86 13.91
N TYR A 150 4.38 6.59 13.99
CA TYR A 150 5.39 7.59 14.30
C TYR A 150 6.67 7.34 13.50
N ALA A 151 7.35 8.43 13.14
CA ALA A 151 8.69 8.36 12.58
C ALA A 151 9.70 7.99 13.67
N VAL A 152 10.83 7.37 13.28
CA VAL A 152 11.94 7.09 14.20
C VAL A 152 12.33 8.38 14.92
N LYS A 153 12.27 8.36 16.26
CA LYS A 153 12.64 9.50 17.11
C LYS A 153 14.10 9.39 17.46
N PHE A 154 14.88 10.35 16.99
CA PHE A 154 16.27 10.49 17.39
C PHE A 154 16.36 11.27 18.71
N PRO A 155 17.35 10.97 19.55
CA PRO A 155 17.60 11.72 20.77
C PRO A 155 18.24 13.06 20.41
N ILE A 156 17.44 14.01 19.91
CA ILE A 156 17.86 15.40 19.60
C ILE A 156 17.44 16.39 20.69
N ASP A 157 16.49 15.98 21.54
CA ASP A 157 15.89 16.80 22.60
C ASP A 157 16.31 16.36 24.01
N TRP A 158 17.42 15.61 24.14
CA TRP A 158 17.90 15.25 25.49
C TRP A 158 18.51 16.45 26.20
N LYS A 159 18.57 16.39 27.53
CA LYS A 159 19.28 17.40 28.30
C LYS A 159 20.78 17.25 28.05
N VAL A 160 21.50 18.37 28.09
CA VAL A 160 22.96 18.39 27.91
C VAL A 160 23.67 17.43 28.89
N SER A 161 23.15 17.30 30.13
CA SER A 161 23.66 16.34 31.12
C SER A 161 23.61 14.89 30.63
N ASP A 162 22.54 14.53 29.92
CA ASP A 162 22.31 13.16 29.48
C ASP A 162 23.24 12.81 28.33
N TYR A 163 23.48 13.77 27.41
CA TYR A 163 24.51 13.63 26.38
C TYR A 163 25.91 13.49 26.97
N LEU A 164 26.26 14.30 27.98
CA LEU A 164 27.56 14.22 28.65
C LEU A 164 27.77 12.90 29.40
N ALA A 165 26.69 12.34 29.96
CA ALA A 165 26.73 11.07 30.65
C ALA A 165 26.68 9.85 29.71
N TRP A 166 26.33 10.04 28.43
CA TRP A 166 26.15 8.96 27.47
C TRP A 166 27.49 8.27 27.14
N ARG A 167 27.55 6.96 27.33
CA ARG A 167 28.75 6.12 27.06
C ARG A 167 28.62 5.22 25.83
N GLY A 168 27.57 5.38 25.04
CA GLY A 168 27.26 4.49 23.93
C GLY A 168 26.54 3.20 24.34
N HIS A 169 26.31 2.32 23.36
CA HIS A 169 25.74 1.00 23.59
C HIS A 169 26.83 0.04 24.07
N ASP A 170 26.76 -0.32 25.34
CA ASP A 170 27.68 -1.20 26.06
C ASP A 170 27.50 -2.69 25.73
N THR A 171 26.29 -3.09 25.31
CA THR A 171 25.93 -4.48 25.02
C THR A 171 25.56 -4.65 23.56
N ILE A 172 25.92 -5.80 22.96
CA ILE A 172 25.57 -6.18 21.58
C ILE A 172 24.04 -6.15 21.39
N ASP A 173 23.26 -6.58 22.38
CA ASP A 173 21.79 -6.56 22.32
C ASP A 173 21.21 -5.14 22.24
N LYS A 174 21.82 -4.18 22.95
CA LYS A 174 21.41 -2.78 22.88
C LYS A 174 21.79 -2.16 21.54
N LEU A 175 22.93 -2.58 20.98
CA LEU A 175 23.37 -2.16 19.65
C LEU A 175 22.43 -2.69 18.57
N SER A 176 22.10 -3.98 18.60
CA SER A 176 21.18 -4.60 17.63
C SER A 176 19.77 -4.02 17.73
N LEU A 177 19.30 -3.69 18.93
CA LEU A 177 18.04 -2.97 19.13
C LEU A 177 18.08 -1.55 18.54
N ALA A 178 19.20 -0.85 18.70
CA ALA A 178 19.39 0.50 18.15
C ALA A 178 19.45 0.47 16.61
N GLU A 179 20.13 -0.53 16.04
CA GLU A 179 20.17 -0.80 14.59
C GLU A 179 18.79 -1.16 14.05
N GLU A 180 18.04 -2.01 14.76
CA GLU A 180 16.68 -2.34 14.36
C GLU A 180 15.78 -1.10 14.37
N ASN A 181 15.86 -0.27 15.41
CA ASN A 181 15.03 0.92 15.55
C ASN A 181 15.40 2.00 14.52
N SER A 182 16.68 2.28 14.35
CA SER A 182 17.18 3.45 13.59
C SER A 182 17.53 3.13 12.13
N GLY A 183 17.82 1.87 11.81
CA GLY A 183 18.38 1.46 10.52
C GLY A 183 19.90 1.64 10.44
N PHE A 184 20.47 1.25 9.31
CA PHE A 184 21.88 1.45 8.98
C PHE A 184 22.11 2.82 8.33
N ASN A 185 23.32 3.35 8.50
CA ASN A 185 23.77 4.58 7.85
C ASN A 185 24.44 4.22 6.51
N GLU A 186 23.64 4.20 5.45
CA GLU A 186 24.05 3.89 4.06
C GLU A 186 23.76 5.04 3.09
#